data_AF-C3MMK2-F1
#
_entry.id   AF-C3MMK2-F1
#
_cell.length_a   1.000
_cell.length_b   1.000
_cell.length_c   1.000
_cell.angle_alpha   90.00
_cell.angle_beta   90.00
_cell.angle_gamma   90.00
#
_symmetry.space_group_name_H-M   'P 1'
#
loop_
_entity.id
_entity.type
_entity.pdbx_description
1 polymer ?
#
loop_
_entity_poly.entity_id
_entity_poly.type
_entity_poly.pdbx_seq_one_letter_code
_entity_poly.pdbx_strand_id
1 'polypeptide(L)'
;MDKQGIRFALVIDNSKGDDVIGIVTRSIILRSLAKGVSQNEPVSKVMIKNVITINGEEDLIDTFMFMVRNNITHLLAINETGKIIGVVSLRDVLTAINKECEKDID
;
A
#
# COMPACT_ATOMS: atom_id res chain seq x y z
N MET A 1 0.63 11.06 10.30
CA MET A 1 -0.42 10.51 9.42
C MET A 1 -1.65 11.42 9.38
N ASP A 2 -2.34 11.69 10.50
CA ASP A 2 -3.63 12.41 10.46
C ASP A 2 -3.55 13.92 10.11
N LYS A 3 -2.43 14.61 10.35
CA LYS A 3 -2.30 16.06 10.02
C LYS A 3 -2.24 16.40 8.53
N GLN A 4 -1.96 15.43 7.66
CA GLN A 4 -1.86 15.66 6.20
C GLN A 4 -2.73 14.69 5.39
N GLY A 5 -3.66 13.97 6.04
CA GLY A 5 -4.47 12.95 5.36
C GLY A 5 -3.68 11.72 4.87
N ILE A 6 -2.42 11.57 5.30
CA ILE A 6 -1.54 10.46 4.91
C ILE A 6 -1.96 9.21 5.68
N ARG A 7 -2.48 8.20 4.97
CA ARG A 7 -2.97 6.93 5.57
C ARG A 7 -1.94 5.79 5.54
N PHE A 8 -0.88 6.01 4.77
CA PHE A 8 0.10 5.03 4.37
C PHE A 8 1.47 5.72 4.19
N ALA A 9 2.55 5.02 4.52
CA ALA A 9 3.93 5.44 4.26
C ALA A 9 4.82 4.22 3.98
N LEU A 10 5.79 4.39 3.09
CA LEU A 10 6.86 3.42 2.87
C LEU A 10 8.02 3.69 3.81
N VAL A 11 8.67 2.61 4.23
CA VAL A 11 9.93 2.64 4.96
C VAL A 11 11.02 2.24 3.98
N ILE A 12 12.00 3.14 3.80
CA ILE A 12 13.09 2.99 2.85
C ILE A 12 14.40 2.87 3.64
N ASP A 13 15.27 1.94 3.23
CA ASP A 13 16.63 1.82 3.75
C ASP A 13 17.62 2.48 2.79
N ASN A 14 18.06 3.68 3.16
CA ASN A 14 19.01 4.45 2.36
C ASN A 14 20.43 3.85 2.36
N SER A 15 20.72 2.87 3.22
CA SER A 15 22.04 2.21 3.24
C SER A 15 22.22 1.20 2.10
N LYS A 16 21.13 0.77 1.45
CA LYS A 16 21.12 -0.26 0.38
C LYS A 16 20.61 0.24 -0.98
N GLY A 17 20.46 1.55 -1.15
CA GLY A 17 20.07 2.15 -2.43
C GLY A 17 18.55 2.24 -2.63
N ASP A 18 17.90 3.01 -1.77
CA ASP A 18 16.44 3.30 -1.79
C ASP A 18 15.54 2.05 -1.80
N ASP A 19 15.99 0.96 -1.17
CA ASP A 19 15.22 -0.26 -1.03
C ASP A 19 14.03 -0.06 -0.08
N VAL A 20 12.83 -0.37 -0.56
CA VAL A 20 11.63 -0.40 0.28
C VAL A 20 11.69 -1.62 1.19
N ILE A 21 11.88 -1.38 2.48
CA ILE A 21 12.02 -2.43 3.51
C ILE A 21 10.73 -2.69 4.30
N GLY A 22 9.69 -1.88 4.08
CA GLY A 22 8.41 -2.12 4.69
C GLY A 22 7.36 -1.03 4.42
N ILE A 23 6.17 -1.30 4.94
CA ILE A 23 5.01 -0.41 4.85
C ILE A 23 4.44 -0.15 6.24
N VAL A 24 4.04 1.09 6.46
CA VAL A 24 3.33 1.52 7.67
C VAL A 24 1.98 2.10 7.26
N THR A 25 0.93 1.65 7.92
CA THR A 25 -0.42 2.18 7.76
C THR A 25 -0.97 2.64 9.10
N ARG A 26 -1.98 3.49 9.08
CA ARG A 26 -2.65 3.90 10.33
C ARG A 26 -3.14 2.70 11.15
N SER A 27 -3.65 1.67 10.47
CA SER A 27 -4.17 0.46 11.11
C SER A 27 -3.09 -0.35 11.83
N ILE A 28 -1.87 -0.44 11.30
CA ILE A 28 -0.79 -1.17 11.98
C ILE A 28 -0.24 -0.39 13.18
N ILE A 29 -0.18 0.94 13.09
CA ILE A 29 0.20 1.79 14.23
C ILE A 29 -0.80 1.61 15.37
N LEU A 30 -2.10 1.78 15.10
CA LEU A 30 -3.14 1.61 16.13
C LEU A 30 -3.11 0.21 16.75
N ARG A 31 -3.00 -0.84 15.95
CA ARG A 31 -2.91 -2.22 16.46
C ARG A 31 -1.66 -2.44 17.31
N SER A 32 -0.54 -1.84 16.94
CA SER A 32 0.72 -1.98 17.70
C SER A 32 0.64 -1.27 19.05
N LEU A 33 0.09 -0.05 19.07
CA LEU A 33 -0.15 0.68 20.32
C LEU A 33 -1.12 -0.08 21.24
N ALA A 34 -2.20 -0.65 20.67
CA ALA A 34 -3.14 -1.49 21.43
C ALA A 34 -2.49 -2.76 22.01
N LYS A 35 -1.42 -3.25 21.40
CA LYS A 35 -0.60 -4.37 21.90
C LYS A 35 0.49 -3.93 22.90
N GLY A 36 0.51 -2.67 23.31
CA GLY A 36 1.47 -2.14 24.28
C GLY A 36 2.82 -1.72 23.70
N VAL A 37 2.96 -1.64 22.37
CA VAL A 37 4.18 -1.07 21.77
C VAL A 37 4.26 0.41 22.12
N SER A 38 5.37 0.83 22.71
CA SER A 38 5.61 2.24 23.04
C SER A 38 5.77 3.09 21.79
N GLN A 39 5.35 4.36 21.86
CA GLN A 39 5.53 5.32 20.76
C GLN A 39 7.01 5.63 20.47
N ASN A 40 7.91 5.35 21.42
CA ASN A 40 9.35 5.58 21.28
C ASN A 40 10.08 4.40 20.60
N GLU A 41 9.38 3.34 20.25
CA GLU A 41 9.97 2.20 19.54
C GLU A 41 10.23 2.55 18.07
N PRO A 42 11.30 1.98 17.46
CA PRO A 42 11.60 2.24 16.07
C PRO A 42 10.49 1.70 15.15
N VAL A 43 10.28 2.40 14.03
CA VAL A 43 9.26 2.04 13.03
C VAL A 43 9.42 0.60 12.51
N SER A 44 10.65 0.08 12.51
CA SER A 44 10.99 -1.29 12.12
C SER A 44 10.33 -2.37 12.98
N LYS A 45 9.85 -2.02 14.19
CA LYS A 45 9.13 -2.92 15.11
C LYS A 45 7.64 -3.02 14.81
N VAL A 46 7.07 -2.04 14.11
CA VAL A 46 5.64 -1.94 13.82
C VAL A 46 5.31 -2.04 12.34
N MET A 47 6.27 -1.84 11.44
CA MET A 47 6.05 -1.93 10.00
C MET A 47 5.77 -3.37 9.56
N ILE A 48 5.06 -3.51 8.45
CA ILE A 48 4.92 -4.77 7.74
C ILE A 48 6.13 -4.89 6.80
N LYS A 49 6.96 -5.92 6.99
CA LYS A 49 8.20 -6.12 6.22
C LYS A 49 7.95 -6.69 4.83
N ASN A 50 7.08 -7.68 4.72
CA ASN A 50 6.71 -8.31 3.45
C ASN A 50 5.58 -7.50 2.83
N VAL A 51 5.94 -6.49 2.04
CA VAL A 51 4.96 -5.66 1.36
C VAL A 51 4.33 -6.47 0.23
N ILE A 52 3.00 -6.50 0.19
CA ILE A 52 2.28 -7.19 -0.86
C ILE A 52 2.37 -6.33 -2.13
N THR A 53 2.87 -6.95 -3.19
CA THR A 53 3.05 -6.34 -4.50
C THR A 53 2.03 -6.86 -5.49
N ILE A 54 1.83 -6.11 -6.57
CA ILE A 54 1.04 -6.51 -7.74
C ILE A 54 1.79 -6.10 -9.01
N ASN A 55 1.59 -6.82 -10.11
CA ASN A 55 2.10 -6.36 -11.39
C ASN A 55 1.43 -5.04 -11.77
N GLY A 56 2.19 -4.06 -12.23
CA GLY A 56 1.66 -2.77 -12.68
C GLY A 56 0.76 -2.84 -13.91
N GLU A 57 0.77 -3.97 -14.61
CA GLU A 57 -0.08 -4.25 -15.77
C GLU A 57 -1.25 -5.20 -15.44
N GLU A 58 -1.46 -5.53 -14.17
CA GLU A 58 -2.59 -6.36 -13.74
C GLU A 58 -3.94 -5.66 -14.01
N ASP A 59 -4.96 -6.45 -14.35
CA ASP A 59 -6.32 -5.95 -14.57
C ASP A 59 -6.88 -5.24 -13.32
N LEU A 60 -7.64 -4.16 -13.53
CA LEU A 60 -8.18 -3.33 -12.44
C LEU A 60 -9.22 -4.06 -11.61
N ILE A 61 -10.09 -4.87 -12.23
CA ILE A 61 -11.13 -5.63 -11.52
C ILE A 61 -10.50 -6.74 -10.71
N ASP A 62 -9.53 -7.46 -11.28
CA ASP A 62 -8.80 -8.50 -10.55
C ASP A 62 -8.00 -7.91 -9.38
N THR A 63 -7.34 -6.76 -9.60
CA THR A 63 -6.67 -5.99 -8.55
C THR A 63 -7.64 -5.62 -7.43
N PHE A 64 -8.81 -5.07 -7.78
CA PHE A 64 -9.85 -4.71 -6.82
C PHE A 64 -10.31 -5.92 -6.00
N MET A 65 -10.63 -7.02 -6.68
CA MET A 65 -11.10 -8.25 -6.04
C MET A 65 -10.03 -8.84 -5.12
N PHE A 66 -8.76 -8.82 -5.53
CA PHE A 66 -7.64 -9.23 -4.69
C PHE A 66 -7.53 -8.37 -3.43
N MET A 67 -7.61 -7.04 -3.56
CA MET A 67 -7.56 -6.11 -2.43
C MET A 67 -8.68 -6.35 -1.43
N VAL A 68 -9.92 -6.49 -1.91
CA VAL A 68 -11.11 -6.72 -1.06
C VAL A 68 -11.01 -8.05 -0.34
N ARG A 69 -10.71 -9.14 -1.05
CA ARG A 69 -10.62 -10.50 -0.47
C ARG A 69 -9.56 -10.60 0.62
N ASN A 70 -8.45 -9.88 0.47
CA ASN A 70 -7.35 -9.91 1.43
C ASN A 70 -7.41 -8.77 2.46
N ASN A 71 -8.46 -7.94 2.43
CA ASN A 71 -8.60 -6.76 3.30
C ASN A 71 -7.39 -5.79 3.22
N ILE A 72 -6.86 -5.62 2.01
CA ILE A 72 -5.72 -4.75 1.69
C ILE A 72 -6.25 -3.44 1.14
N THR A 73 -5.66 -2.33 1.58
CA THR A 73 -6.07 -0.98 1.13
C THR A 73 -5.03 -0.27 0.28
N HIS A 74 -3.79 -0.78 0.26
CA HIS A 74 -2.66 -0.23 -0.49
C HIS A 74 -1.79 -1.38 -0.99
N LEU A 75 -1.37 -1.32 -2.25
CA LEU A 75 -0.45 -2.25 -2.88
C LEU A 75 0.74 -1.50 -3.48
N LEU A 76 1.87 -2.19 -3.60
CA LEU A 76 2.99 -1.73 -4.40
C LEU A 76 2.91 -2.30 -5.80
N ALA A 77 2.92 -1.43 -6.81
CA ALA A 77 3.01 -1.86 -8.20
C ALA A 77 4.48 -2.13 -8.54
N ILE A 78 4.75 -3.29 -9.13
CA ILE A 78 6.06 -3.69 -9.64
C ILE A 78 6.02 -3.88 -11.16
N ASN A 79 7.14 -3.64 -11.83
CA ASN A 79 7.30 -4.02 -13.23
C ASN A 79 7.71 -5.49 -13.38
N GLU A 80 7.89 -5.95 -14.61
CA GLU A 80 8.34 -7.32 -14.94
C GLU A 80 9.67 -7.71 -14.30
N THR A 81 10.56 -6.74 -14.06
CA THR A 81 11.86 -6.96 -13.40
C THR A 81 11.77 -7.04 -11.87
N GLY A 82 10.55 -6.92 -11.31
CA GLY A 82 10.31 -6.90 -9.86
C GLY A 82 10.60 -5.56 -9.19
N LYS A 83 10.89 -4.50 -9.96
CA LYS A 83 11.17 -3.16 -9.44
C LYS A 83 9.87 -2.45 -9.12
N ILE A 84 9.80 -1.84 -7.92
CA ILE A 84 8.66 -0.99 -7.53
C ILE A 84 8.60 0.24 -8.44
N ILE A 85 7.46 0.41 -9.10
CA ILE A 85 7.18 1.54 -10.00
C ILE A 85 6.13 2.50 -9.44
N GLY A 86 5.40 2.10 -8.39
CA GLY A 86 4.41 2.96 -7.77
C GLY A 86 3.67 2.33 -6.60
N VAL A 87 2.70 3.08 -6.10
CA VAL A 87 1.77 2.66 -5.06
C VAL A 87 0.36 2.88 -5.59
N VAL A 88 -0.53 1.94 -5.33
CA VAL A 88 -1.95 2.08 -5.63
C VAL A 88 -2.78 1.87 -4.36
N SER A 89 -3.73 2.76 -4.11
CA SER A 89 -4.72 2.58 -3.04
C SER A 89 -6.03 2.02 -3.58
N LEU A 90 -6.83 1.40 -2.71
CA LEU A 90 -8.15 0.88 -3.07
C LEU A 90 -9.06 1.99 -3.64
N ARG A 91 -8.87 3.23 -3.17
CA ARG A 91 -9.60 4.39 -3.68
C ARG A 91 -9.20 4.72 -5.12
N ASP A 92 -7.91 4.61 -5.44
CA ASP A 92 -7.41 4.89 -6.79
C ASP A 92 -7.96 3.85 -7.77
N VAL A 93 -7.95 2.56 -7.39
CA VAL A 93 -8.54 1.46 -8.18
C VAL A 93 -10.03 1.70 -8.43
N LEU A 94 -10.81 1.99 -7.39
CA LEU A 94 -12.25 2.30 -7.53
C LEU A 94 -12.51 3.52 -8.43
N THR A 95 -11.67 4.55 -8.32
CA THR A 95 -11.79 5.75 -9.16
C THR A 95 -11.48 5.42 -10.62
N ALA A 96 -10.50 4.55 -10.88
CA ALA A 96 -10.16 4.11 -12.22
C ALA A 96 -11.28 3.27 -12.85
N ILE A 97 -11.82 2.30 -12.10
CA ILE A 97 -12.96 1.47 -12.54
C ILE A 97 -14.16 2.34 -12.90
N ASN A 98 -14.54 3.29 -12.04
CA ASN A 98 -15.67 4.19 -12.33
C ASN A 98 -15.45 4.98 -13.63
N LYS A 99 -14.24 5.47 -13.88
CA LYS A 99 -13.90 6.19 -15.11
C LYS A 99 -13.93 5.31 -16.36
N GLU A 100 -13.63 4.01 -16.25
CA GLU A 100 -13.78 3.08 -17.35
C GLU A 100 -15.27 2.83 -17.65
N CYS A 101 -16.08 2.58 -16.62
CA CYS A 101 -17.51 2.38 -16.81
C CYS A 101 -18.23 3.61 -17.38
N GLU A 102 -17.79 4.84 -17.05
CA GLU A 102 -18.33 6.07 -17.65
C GLU A 102 -18.06 6.17 -19.15
N LYS A 103 -16.95 5.59 -19.65
CA LYS A 103 -16.61 5.63 -21.08
C LYS A 103 -17.42 4.67 -21.93
N ASP A 104 -17.95 3.59 -21.34
CA ASP A 104 -18.77 2.60 -22.05
C ASP A 104 -20.23 3.06 -22.24
N ILE A 105 -20.59 4.23 -21.70
CA ILE A 105 -21.94 4.80 -21.75
C ILE A 105 -22.05 5.90 -22.84
N ASP A 106 -20.93 6.35 -23.41
CA ASP A 106 -20.84 7.26 -24.55
C ASP A 106 -20.62 6.51 -25.88
#